data_AF-A0A2N5IBZ9-F1
#
_entry.id   AF-A0A2N5IBZ9-F1
#
_cell.length_a   1.000
_cell.length_b   1.000
_cell.length_c   1.000
_cell.angle_alpha   90.00
_cell.angle_beta   90.00
_cell.angle_gamma   90.00
#
_symmetry.space_group_name_H-M   'P 1'
#
loop_
_entity.id
_entity.type
_entity.pdbx_description
1 polymer ?
#
loop_
_entity_poly.entity_id
_entity_poly.type
_entity_poly.pdbx_seq_one_letter_code
_entity_poly.pdbx_strand_id
1 'polypeptide(L)'
;MFFIAIIVLVYNIEMLIKQVKVFTFKGEMKVKSLECSSKGDKRFSALFAKVEVYGKFDSIENHYQLSKRMKLENGELFVPKDWKELKGKKVDCFEVNGIVFPEEYLTQYYKLLWVKYLDANPSLVAFASGFDEFTDMFKGNNSVNCQADVIKQYVKEGRASIMKECQPLIQVLKRGGFVIQVTGDLLKSKEHIIGHQTNCLGIMGGGIARLIKELYPEIFKPYQDLCFAHKKSRSLLGECQLVQTNTEGKYVANLFGQHEISRTNQETEYDELEKALFKLKEVAKEKKLSVGLPWQLGSGLGGGDWNEVKSRIEKVFIDYPATIYKLPGAK
;
A
#
# COMPACT_ATOMS: atom_id res chain seq x y z
N MET A 1 4.04 -41.28 -68.27
CA MET A 1 2.71 -41.31 -67.60
C MET A 1 2.62 -40.39 -66.37
N PHE A 2 3.66 -40.22 -65.56
CA PHE A 2 3.60 -39.37 -64.35
C PHE A 2 3.40 -37.86 -64.61
N PHE A 3 3.95 -37.31 -65.68
CA PHE A 3 3.85 -35.87 -65.98
C PHE A 3 2.45 -35.41 -66.42
N ILE A 4 1.70 -36.27 -67.10
CA ILE A 4 0.33 -35.96 -67.56
C ILE A 4 -0.65 -35.97 -66.37
N ALA A 5 -0.44 -36.87 -65.40
CA ALA A 5 -1.28 -36.95 -64.20
C ALA A 5 -1.17 -35.70 -63.31
N ILE A 6 0.03 -35.10 -63.20
CA ILE A 6 0.25 -33.87 -62.42
C ILE A 6 -0.43 -32.67 -63.10
N ILE A 7 -0.35 -32.55 -64.43
CA ILE A 7 -0.99 -31.45 -65.16
C ILE A 7 -2.51 -31.51 -65.03
N VAL A 8 -3.12 -32.70 -65.11
CA VAL A 8 -4.57 -32.87 -64.90
C VAL A 8 -4.99 -32.55 -63.46
N LEU A 9 -4.15 -32.83 -62.47
CA LEU A 9 -4.42 -32.49 -61.07
C LEU A 9 -4.39 -30.97 -60.84
N VAL A 10 -3.39 -30.27 -61.38
CA VAL A 10 -3.24 -28.81 -61.26
C VAL A 10 -4.37 -28.08 -62.00
N TYR A 11 -4.74 -28.54 -63.20
CA TYR A 11 -5.84 -27.95 -63.97
C TYR A 11 -7.21 -28.11 -63.29
N ASN A 12 -7.43 -29.26 -62.62
CA ASN A 12 -8.65 -29.49 -61.84
C ASN A 12 -8.70 -28.64 -60.56
N ILE A 13 -7.55 -28.38 -59.91
CA ILE A 13 -7.47 -27.48 -58.75
C ILE A 13 -7.77 -26.03 -59.18
N GLU A 14 -7.22 -25.56 -60.30
CA GLU A 14 -7.55 -24.22 -60.83
C GLU A 14 -9.02 -24.09 -61.24
N MET A 15 -9.62 -25.15 -61.81
CA MET A 15 -11.06 -25.17 -62.11
C MET A 15 -11.92 -25.17 -60.84
N LEU A 16 -11.52 -25.89 -59.79
CA LEU A 16 -12.20 -25.85 -58.50
C LEU A 16 -12.11 -24.46 -57.86
N ILE A 17 -10.93 -23.81 -57.90
CA ILE A 17 -10.73 -22.46 -57.38
C ILE A 17 -11.59 -21.44 -58.13
N LYS A 18 -11.78 -21.61 -59.45
CA LYS A 18 -12.67 -20.75 -60.26
C LYS A 18 -14.17 -20.98 -60.03
N GLN A 19 -14.58 -22.12 -59.45
CA GLN A 19 -15.98 -22.43 -59.16
C GLN A 19 -16.41 -22.15 -57.71
N VAL A 20 -15.47 -21.88 -56.80
CA VAL A 20 -15.79 -21.32 -55.48
C VAL A 20 -16.23 -19.87 -55.68
N LYS A 21 -17.54 -19.66 -55.85
CA LYS A 21 -18.16 -18.36 -55.63
C LYS A 21 -17.77 -17.91 -54.23
N VAL A 22 -16.85 -16.96 -54.15
CA VAL A 22 -16.62 -16.18 -52.93
C VAL A 22 -17.91 -15.41 -52.66
N PHE A 23 -18.78 -16.01 -51.86
CA PHE A 23 -19.83 -15.27 -51.17
C PHE A 23 -19.12 -14.31 -50.22
N THR A 24 -18.85 -13.10 -50.70
CA THR A 24 -18.51 -11.99 -49.83
C THR A 24 -19.77 -11.67 -49.04
N PHE A 25 -19.84 -12.19 -47.81
CA PHE A 25 -20.76 -11.68 -46.80
C PHE A 25 -20.39 -10.21 -46.55
N LYS A 26 -20.99 -9.29 -47.32
CA LYS A 26 -21.09 -7.88 -46.93
C LYS A 26 -22.19 -7.74 -45.89
N GLY A 27 -22.01 -8.38 -44.74
CA GLY A 27 -22.68 -7.98 -43.52
C GLY A 27 -21.69 -7.10 -42.78
N GLU A 28 -22.01 -5.81 -42.58
CA GLU A 28 -21.30 -5.01 -41.59
C GLU A 28 -21.37 -5.79 -40.26
N MET A 29 -20.22 -6.27 -39.77
CA MET A 29 -20.16 -6.82 -38.42
C MET A 29 -20.54 -5.69 -37.47
N LYS A 30 -21.77 -5.71 -36.95
CA LYS A 30 -22.20 -4.77 -35.92
C LYS A 30 -21.29 -4.96 -34.71
N VAL A 31 -20.39 -4.01 -34.50
CA VAL A 31 -19.56 -3.91 -33.30
C VAL A 31 -20.48 -3.90 -32.09
N LYS A 32 -20.36 -4.91 -31.22
CA LYS A 32 -21.18 -4.97 -30.00
C LYS A 32 -20.51 -4.12 -28.93
N SER A 33 -21.14 -3.00 -28.60
CA SER A 33 -20.67 -2.09 -27.56
C SER A 33 -21.43 -2.29 -26.25
N LEU A 34 -20.71 -2.36 -25.12
CA LEU A 34 -21.25 -2.40 -23.78
C LEU A 34 -21.10 -1.03 -23.11
N GLU A 35 -22.23 -0.36 -22.89
CA GLU A 35 -22.26 0.92 -22.17
C GLU A 35 -22.25 0.66 -20.65
N CYS A 36 -21.14 1.02 -20.01
CA CYS A 36 -20.81 0.75 -18.61
C CYS A 36 -21.20 1.91 -17.67
N SER A 37 -21.92 2.93 -18.14
CA SER A 37 -22.43 4.00 -17.27
C SER A 37 -23.75 3.64 -16.59
N SER A 38 -24.21 4.51 -15.69
CA SER A 38 -25.53 4.39 -15.05
C SER A 38 -26.71 4.53 -16.03
N LYS A 39 -26.46 4.93 -17.28
CA LYS A 39 -27.44 5.02 -18.37
C LYS A 39 -27.45 3.79 -19.28
N GLY A 40 -26.44 2.93 -19.19
CA GLY A 40 -26.38 1.64 -19.87
C GLY A 40 -26.72 0.48 -18.95
N ASP A 41 -25.89 -0.56 -18.99
CA ASP A 41 -26.05 -1.71 -18.11
C ASP A 41 -25.53 -1.39 -16.71
N LYS A 42 -26.47 -1.19 -15.78
CA LYS A 42 -26.20 -0.82 -14.40
C LYS A 42 -25.29 -1.82 -13.68
N ARG A 43 -25.25 -3.10 -14.09
CA ARG A 43 -24.35 -4.10 -13.50
C ARG A 43 -22.88 -3.78 -13.70
N PHE A 44 -22.57 -2.92 -14.69
CA PHE A 44 -21.24 -2.45 -15.04
C PHE A 44 -21.01 -0.98 -14.66
N SER A 45 -21.90 -0.38 -13.87
CA SER A 45 -21.77 0.99 -13.38
C SER A 45 -21.29 1.01 -11.92
N ALA A 46 -20.29 1.85 -11.62
CA ALA A 46 -19.74 1.99 -10.27
C ALA A 46 -20.79 2.42 -9.22
N LEU A 47 -21.86 3.09 -9.64
CA LEU A 47 -22.97 3.51 -8.77
C LEU A 47 -23.83 2.34 -8.26
N PHE A 48 -23.82 1.20 -8.97
CA PHE A 48 -24.69 0.05 -8.69
C PHE A 48 -23.92 -1.22 -8.37
N ALA A 49 -22.70 -1.39 -8.91
CA ALA A 49 -21.82 -2.49 -8.55
C ALA A 49 -21.41 -2.36 -7.07
N LYS A 50 -21.79 -3.34 -6.23
CA LYS A 50 -21.53 -3.32 -4.79
C LYS A 50 -20.50 -4.37 -4.38
N VAL A 51 -19.63 -3.99 -3.46
CA VAL A 51 -18.58 -4.85 -2.90
C VAL A 51 -18.47 -4.64 -1.39
N GLU A 52 -18.08 -5.70 -0.68
CA GLU A 52 -17.75 -5.60 0.74
C GLU A 52 -16.28 -5.24 0.92
N VAL A 53 -15.97 -4.15 1.62
CA VAL A 53 -14.60 -3.70 1.88
C VAL A 53 -14.50 -3.41 3.38
N TYR A 54 -13.64 -4.14 4.09
CA TYR A 54 -13.45 -4.03 5.55
C TYR A 54 -14.78 -4.01 6.33
N GLY A 55 -15.68 -4.97 6.06
CA GLY A 55 -16.97 -5.10 6.73
C GLY A 55 -18.05 -4.11 6.27
N LYS A 56 -17.75 -3.21 5.34
CA LYS A 56 -18.72 -2.28 4.75
C LYS A 56 -19.15 -2.75 3.35
N PHE A 57 -20.43 -3.09 3.20
CA PHE A 57 -21.02 -3.41 1.90
C PHE A 57 -21.64 -2.17 1.25
N ASP A 58 -21.04 -1.69 0.15
CA ASP A 58 -21.45 -0.45 -0.51
C ASP A 58 -21.07 -0.46 -1.99
N SER A 59 -21.53 0.53 -2.76
CA SER A 59 -21.18 0.68 -4.17
C SER A 59 -19.70 1.00 -4.36
N ILE A 60 -19.14 0.63 -5.51
CA ILE A 60 -17.76 0.98 -5.89
C ILE A 60 -17.59 2.52 -5.89
N GLU A 61 -18.57 3.28 -6.38
CA GLU A 61 -18.54 4.74 -6.36
C GLU A 61 -18.44 5.27 -4.92
N ASN A 62 -19.23 4.72 -3.98
CA ASN A 62 -19.17 5.17 -2.59
C ASN A 62 -17.83 4.82 -1.94
N HIS A 63 -17.34 3.59 -2.09
CA HIS A 63 -16.01 3.21 -1.59
C HIS A 63 -14.91 4.11 -2.14
N TYR A 64 -14.98 4.45 -3.43
CA TYR A 64 -13.98 5.28 -4.09
C TYR A 64 -14.07 6.77 -3.74
N GLN A 65 -15.26 7.37 -3.74
CA GLN A 65 -15.40 8.80 -3.47
C GLN A 65 -15.25 9.12 -1.98
N LEU A 66 -15.78 8.27 -1.09
CA LEU A 66 -15.72 8.48 0.35
C LEU A 66 -14.33 8.19 0.95
N SER A 67 -13.47 7.47 0.23
CA SER A 67 -12.08 7.29 0.67
C SER A 67 -11.26 8.57 0.49
N LYS A 68 -11.60 9.47 -0.42
CA LYS A 68 -10.80 10.67 -0.71
C LYS A 68 -10.68 11.60 0.49
N ARG A 69 -9.54 12.28 0.59
CA ARG A 69 -9.21 13.27 1.63
C ARG A 69 -8.58 14.50 0.97
N MET A 70 -8.98 15.67 1.43
CA MET A 70 -8.40 16.95 1.03
C MET A 70 -7.82 17.63 2.28
N LYS A 71 -6.61 18.17 2.18
CA LYS A 71 -5.96 18.86 3.27
C LYS A 71 -6.52 20.28 3.39
N LEU A 72 -7.03 20.62 4.57
CA LEU A 72 -7.50 21.95 4.91
C LEU A 72 -6.31 22.84 5.32
N GLU A 73 -6.51 24.16 5.31
CA GLU A 73 -5.47 25.15 5.68
C GLU A 73 -4.95 24.96 7.11
N ASN A 74 -5.81 24.48 8.02
CA ASN A 74 -5.46 24.15 9.40
C ASN A 74 -4.69 22.81 9.55
N GLY A 75 -4.41 22.12 8.43
CA GLY A 75 -3.70 20.84 8.41
C GLY A 75 -4.56 19.61 8.71
N GLU A 76 -5.87 19.76 8.92
CA GLU A 76 -6.80 18.64 9.05
C GLU A 76 -7.18 18.05 7.69
N LEU A 77 -7.67 16.81 7.69
CA LEU A 77 -8.18 16.15 6.50
C LEU A 77 -9.70 16.29 6.43
N PHE A 78 -10.20 16.92 5.37
CA PHE A 78 -11.62 16.93 5.06
C PHE A 78 -12.08 15.50 4.72
N VAL A 79 -13.10 15.03 5.45
CA VAL A 79 -13.73 13.73 5.25
C VAL A 79 -15.09 13.93 4.57
N PRO A 80 -15.27 13.43 3.33
CA PRO A 80 -16.54 13.55 2.63
C PRO A 80 -17.64 12.74 3.32
N LYS A 81 -18.83 13.33 3.46
CA LYS A 81 -20.04 12.66 3.97
C LYS A 81 -20.87 12.07 2.84
N ASP A 82 -20.77 12.65 1.65
CA ASP A 82 -21.48 12.22 0.44
C ASP A 82 -20.50 12.08 -0.73
N TRP A 83 -20.79 11.13 -1.63
CA TRP A 83 -19.93 10.83 -2.77
C TRP A 83 -19.74 12.01 -3.74
N LYS A 84 -20.64 13.01 -3.72
CA LYS A 84 -20.56 14.20 -4.57
C LYS A 84 -19.54 15.24 -4.07
N GLU A 85 -19.22 15.27 -2.78
CA GLU A 85 -18.49 16.40 -2.17
C GLU A 85 -17.06 16.56 -2.72
N LEU A 86 -16.37 15.45 -2.97
CA LEU A 86 -15.01 15.43 -3.53
C LEU A 86 -14.97 14.91 -4.98
N LYS A 87 -16.13 14.71 -5.61
CA LYS A 87 -16.17 14.25 -7.00
C LYS A 87 -15.63 15.34 -7.92
N GLY A 88 -14.65 14.98 -8.75
CA GLY A 88 -14.00 15.88 -9.70
C GLY A 88 -13.09 16.94 -9.08
N LYS A 89 -12.86 16.91 -7.76
CA LYS A 89 -11.95 17.82 -7.06
C LYS A 89 -10.54 17.22 -6.98
N LYS A 90 -9.54 18.10 -6.80
CA LYS A 90 -8.18 17.69 -6.43
C LYS A 90 -8.22 17.01 -5.06
N VAL A 91 -7.53 15.90 -4.93
CA VAL A 91 -7.44 15.09 -3.71
C VAL A 91 -5.98 15.16 -3.25
N ASP A 92 -5.70 15.06 -1.96
CA ASP A 92 -4.32 15.04 -1.46
C ASP A 92 -3.90 13.61 -1.06
N CYS A 93 -4.86 12.84 -0.54
CA CYS A 93 -4.68 11.45 -0.12
C CYS A 93 -6.04 10.73 -0.10
N PHE A 94 -6.05 9.43 0.17
CA PHE A 94 -7.27 8.69 0.40
C PHE A 94 -7.11 7.73 1.57
N GLU A 95 -8.19 7.44 2.27
CA GLU A 95 -8.17 6.61 3.47
C GLU A 95 -9.05 5.38 3.27
N VAL A 96 -8.52 4.22 3.64
CA VAL A 96 -9.25 2.95 3.63
C VAL A 96 -9.01 2.28 4.97
N ASN A 97 -10.08 1.96 5.70
CA ASN A 97 -10.01 1.28 7.00
C ASN A 97 -9.11 2.01 8.02
N GLY A 98 -9.17 3.35 8.08
CA GLY A 98 -8.35 4.16 8.99
C GLY A 98 -6.91 4.41 8.51
N ILE A 99 -6.53 3.91 7.34
CA ILE A 99 -5.16 3.98 6.80
C ILE A 99 -5.14 4.99 5.64
N VAL A 100 -4.37 6.09 5.75
CA VAL A 100 -4.33 7.23 4.81
C VAL A 100 -3.23 7.13 3.74
N PHE A 101 -3.56 6.63 2.56
CA PHE A 101 -2.66 6.41 1.44
C PHE A 101 -2.42 7.68 0.58
N PRO A 102 -1.22 7.86 0.00
CA PRO A 102 -0.96 8.91 -0.99
C PRO A 102 -1.88 8.80 -2.21
N GLU A 103 -2.25 9.94 -2.81
CA GLU A 103 -3.15 9.94 -3.97
C GLU A 103 -2.65 9.11 -5.18
N GLU A 104 -1.34 8.87 -5.29
CA GLU A 104 -0.75 8.08 -6.37
C GLU A 104 -1.28 6.63 -6.44
N TYR A 105 -1.76 6.09 -5.31
CA TYR A 105 -2.36 4.75 -5.25
C TYR A 105 -3.87 4.74 -5.50
N LEU A 106 -4.51 5.91 -5.63
CA LEU A 106 -5.98 6.02 -5.68
C LEU A 106 -6.57 5.33 -6.92
N THR A 107 -5.89 5.42 -8.06
CA THR A 107 -6.26 4.69 -9.30
C THR A 107 -6.15 3.18 -9.11
N GLN A 108 -5.11 2.70 -8.41
CA GLN A 108 -4.93 1.28 -8.12
C GLN A 108 -6.02 0.78 -7.19
N TYR A 109 -6.42 1.57 -6.18
CA TYR A 109 -7.53 1.26 -5.29
C TYR A 109 -8.84 1.09 -6.07
N TYR A 110 -9.16 2.02 -6.98
CA TYR A 110 -10.33 1.93 -7.84
C TYR A 110 -10.35 0.65 -8.68
N LYS A 111 -9.21 0.31 -9.31
CA LYS A 111 -9.08 -0.92 -10.09
C LYS A 111 -9.29 -2.18 -9.25
N LEU A 112 -8.77 -2.22 -8.03
CA LEU A 112 -8.94 -3.35 -7.12
C LEU A 112 -10.39 -3.54 -6.66
N LEU A 113 -11.17 -2.46 -6.48
CA LEU A 113 -12.61 -2.55 -6.20
C LEU A 113 -13.35 -3.27 -7.34
N TRP A 114 -13.02 -2.93 -8.59
CA TRP A 114 -13.57 -3.61 -9.77
C TRP A 114 -13.14 -5.06 -9.89
N VAL A 115 -11.86 -5.37 -9.65
CA VAL A 115 -11.37 -6.76 -9.60
C VAL A 115 -12.18 -7.56 -8.59
N LYS A 116 -12.38 -7.03 -7.38
CA LYS A 116 -13.15 -7.71 -6.34
C LYS A 116 -14.61 -7.95 -6.75
N TYR A 117 -15.24 -6.97 -7.41
CA TYR A 117 -16.59 -7.12 -7.92
C TYR A 117 -16.69 -8.19 -9.02
N LEU A 118 -15.78 -8.16 -9.99
CA LEU A 118 -15.79 -9.08 -11.13
C LEU A 118 -15.39 -10.50 -10.73
N ASP A 119 -14.43 -10.66 -9.81
CA ASP A 119 -14.07 -11.94 -9.18
C ASP A 119 -15.31 -12.61 -8.54
N ALA A 120 -16.17 -11.82 -7.89
CA ALA A 120 -17.41 -12.29 -7.27
C ALA A 120 -18.57 -12.54 -8.26
N ASN A 121 -18.44 -12.09 -9.51
CA ASN A 121 -19.51 -12.14 -10.52
C ASN A 121 -19.03 -12.74 -11.86
N PRO A 122 -18.58 -14.01 -11.88
CA PRO A 122 -18.02 -14.63 -13.09
C PRO A 122 -19.02 -14.71 -14.26
N SER A 123 -20.33 -14.81 -13.97
CA SER A 123 -21.36 -14.78 -15.01
C SER A 123 -21.46 -13.43 -15.73
N LEU A 124 -21.17 -12.33 -15.04
CA LEU A 124 -21.10 -11.00 -15.66
C LEU A 124 -19.87 -10.85 -16.54
N VAL A 125 -18.75 -11.45 -16.14
CA VAL A 125 -17.52 -11.49 -16.96
C VAL A 125 -17.77 -12.26 -18.25
N ALA A 126 -18.44 -13.42 -18.18
CA ALA A 126 -18.82 -14.21 -19.35
C ALA A 126 -19.84 -13.49 -20.25
N PHE A 127 -20.77 -12.73 -19.66
CA PHE A 127 -21.67 -11.87 -20.44
C PHE A 127 -20.89 -10.76 -21.17
N ALA A 128 -20.00 -10.07 -20.46
CA ALA A 128 -19.20 -8.97 -21.00
C ALA A 128 -18.19 -9.42 -22.08
N SER A 129 -17.71 -10.66 -22.04
CA SER A 129 -16.76 -11.17 -23.05
C SER A 129 -17.34 -11.19 -24.46
N GLY A 130 -18.67 -11.22 -24.59
CA GLY A 130 -19.39 -11.18 -25.88
C GLY A 130 -19.46 -9.80 -26.56
N PHE A 131 -18.88 -8.75 -25.95
CA PHE A 131 -18.83 -7.40 -26.49
C PHE A 131 -17.41 -7.06 -26.97
N ASP A 132 -17.31 -6.26 -28.02
CA ASP A 132 -16.05 -5.84 -28.63
C ASP A 132 -15.56 -4.52 -28.03
N GLU A 133 -16.50 -3.62 -27.76
CA GLU A 133 -16.24 -2.29 -27.22
C GLU A 133 -16.89 -2.11 -25.85
N PHE A 134 -16.25 -1.26 -25.05
CA PHE A 134 -16.72 -0.86 -23.73
C PHE A 134 -16.70 0.65 -23.71
N THR A 135 -17.86 1.24 -23.43
CA THR A 135 -18.06 2.68 -23.48
C THR A 135 -18.54 3.16 -22.12
N ASP A 136 -18.17 4.39 -21.80
CA ASP A 136 -18.72 5.11 -20.66
C ASP A 136 -19.04 6.52 -21.15
N MET A 137 -20.32 6.81 -21.34
CA MET A 137 -20.75 8.10 -21.87
C MET A 137 -20.40 9.28 -20.95
N PHE A 138 -20.03 9.03 -19.69
CA PHE A 138 -19.58 10.07 -18.76
C PHE A 138 -18.05 10.23 -18.73
N LYS A 139 -17.29 9.46 -19.53
CA LYS A 139 -15.85 9.60 -19.65
C LYS A 139 -15.52 10.92 -20.39
N GLY A 140 -15.14 11.94 -19.62
CA GLY A 140 -14.58 13.17 -20.17
C GLY A 140 -13.08 13.03 -20.51
N ASN A 141 -12.55 13.97 -21.31
CA ASN A 141 -11.14 13.99 -21.73
C ASN A 141 -10.13 14.00 -20.57
N ASN A 142 -10.53 14.47 -19.38
CA ASN A 142 -9.67 14.56 -18.19
C ASN A 142 -9.99 13.48 -17.13
N SER A 143 -10.78 12.46 -17.47
CA SER A 143 -11.13 11.41 -16.50
C SER A 143 -9.96 10.49 -16.24
N VAL A 144 -9.42 10.53 -15.03
CA VAL A 144 -8.28 9.68 -14.60
C VAL A 144 -8.69 8.21 -14.47
N ASN A 145 -9.93 7.96 -14.03
CA ASN A 145 -10.48 6.61 -13.88
C ASN A 145 -11.76 6.48 -14.71
N CYS A 146 -11.94 5.33 -15.34
CA CYS A 146 -13.08 5.01 -16.19
C CYS A 146 -13.47 3.55 -15.95
N GLN A 147 -14.73 3.27 -15.58
CA GLN A 147 -15.15 1.88 -15.36
C GLN A 147 -15.05 1.03 -16.63
N ALA A 148 -15.38 1.59 -17.80
CA ALA A 148 -15.32 0.87 -19.07
C ALA A 148 -13.90 0.38 -19.38
N ASP A 149 -12.88 1.19 -19.09
CA ASP A 149 -11.48 0.82 -19.32
C ASP A 149 -11.06 -0.35 -18.42
N VAL A 150 -11.41 -0.29 -17.13
CA VAL A 150 -11.06 -1.33 -16.15
C VAL A 150 -11.78 -2.64 -16.44
N ILE A 151 -13.08 -2.57 -16.78
CA ILE A 151 -13.88 -3.74 -17.14
C ILE A 151 -13.34 -4.37 -18.42
N LYS A 152 -13.06 -3.55 -19.45
CA LYS A 152 -12.45 -4.03 -20.70
C LYS A 152 -11.12 -4.71 -20.43
N GLN A 153 -10.24 -4.09 -19.66
CA GLN A 153 -8.94 -4.65 -19.28
C GLN A 153 -9.12 -6.02 -18.60
N TYR A 154 -10.01 -6.10 -17.61
CA TYR A 154 -10.30 -7.36 -16.91
C TYR A 154 -10.81 -8.45 -17.86
N VAL A 155 -11.77 -8.11 -18.72
CA VAL A 155 -12.47 -9.05 -19.60
C VAL A 155 -11.59 -9.51 -20.77
N LYS A 156 -10.80 -8.61 -21.36
CA LYS A 156 -10.03 -8.87 -22.59
C LYS A 156 -8.58 -9.27 -22.33
N GLU A 157 -7.95 -8.69 -21.31
CA GLU A 157 -6.55 -8.98 -20.97
C GLU A 157 -6.42 -9.89 -19.75
N GLY A 158 -7.51 -10.07 -19.00
CA GLY A 158 -7.57 -10.93 -17.84
C GLY A 158 -7.18 -10.24 -16.55
N ARG A 159 -7.62 -10.83 -15.44
CA ARG A 159 -7.36 -10.40 -14.06
C ARG A 159 -5.88 -10.06 -13.79
N ALA A 160 -4.96 -10.87 -14.33
CA ALA A 160 -3.53 -10.71 -14.08
C ALA A 160 -2.96 -9.36 -14.59
N SER A 161 -3.52 -8.80 -15.68
CA SER A 161 -3.11 -7.50 -16.23
C SER A 161 -3.28 -6.40 -15.17
N ILE A 162 -4.48 -6.31 -14.58
CA ILE A 162 -4.80 -5.31 -13.55
C ILE A 162 -3.99 -5.56 -12.27
N MET A 163 -3.86 -6.83 -11.86
CA MET A 163 -3.12 -7.18 -10.64
C MET A 163 -1.63 -6.82 -10.74
N LYS A 164 -1.04 -6.82 -11.94
CA LYS A 164 0.34 -6.38 -12.18
C LYS A 164 0.49 -4.88 -11.99
N GLU A 165 -0.43 -4.08 -12.53
CA GLU A 165 -0.41 -2.63 -12.35
C GLU A 165 -0.67 -2.19 -10.90
N CYS A 166 -1.50 -2.94 -10.18
CA CYS A 166 -1.83 -2.65 -8.79
C CYS A 166 -0.81 -3.21 -7.79
N GLN A 167 0.28 -3.84 -8.24
CA GLN A 167 1.31 -4.39 -7.35
C GLN A 167 1.83 -3.42 -6.29
N PRO A 168 2.10 -2.13 -6.60
CA PRO A 168 2.56 -1.18 -5.60
C PRO A 168 1.59 -1.06 -4.40
N LEU A 169 0.31 -0.75 -4.64
CA LEU A 169 -0.70 -0.69 -3.58
C LEU A 169 -0.90 -2.05 -2.91
N ILE A 170 -0.93 -3.16 -3.66
CA ILE A 170 -1.06 -4.50 -3.08
C ILE A 170 0.08 -4.78 -2.09
N GLN A 171 1.31 -4.37 -2.40
CA GLN A 171 2.44 -4.56 -1.48
C GLN A 171 2.26 -3.74 -0.20
N VAL A 172 1.80 -2.48 -0.30
CA VAL A 172 1.50 -1.65 0.88
C VAL A 172 0.37 -2.26 1.72
N LEU A 173 -0.70 -2.73 1.06
CA LEU A 173 -1.82 -3.40 1.73
C LEU A 173 -1.41 -4.72 2.40
N LYS A 174 -0.57 -5.54 1.73
CA LYS A 174 -0.09 -6.83 2.26
C LYS A 174 0.90 -6.68 3.41
N ARG A 175 1.72 -5.62 3.38
CA ARG A 175 2.61 -5.27 4.49
C ARG A 175 1.85 -4.66 5.67
N GLY A 176 0.55 -4.40 5.50
CA GLY A 176 -0.31 -3.91 6.55
C GLY A 176 0.09 -2.53 7.03
N GLY A 177 0.40 -1.57 6.14
CA GLY A 177 0.55 -0.15 6.52
C GLY A 177 1.79 0.58 6.00
N PHE A 178 1.92 1.83 6.46
CA PHE A 178 2.85 2.89 5.99
C PHE A 178 4.32 2.71 6.38
N VAL A 179 4.79 1.47 6.53
CA VAL A 179 6.20 1.23 6.81
C VAL A 179 6.97 1.23 5.50
N ILE A 180 7.64 2.35 5.21
CA ILE A 180 8.52 2.47 4.04
C ILE A 180 9.96 2.19 4.43
N GLN A 181 10.68 1.41 3.63
CA GLN A 181 12.12 1.23 3.82
C GLN A 181 12.87 2.06 2.79
N VAL A 182 13.84 2.85 3.25
CA VAL A 182 14.69 3.70 2.39
C VAL A 182 16.17 3.43 2.65
N THR A 183 16.99 3.66 1.64
CA THR A 183 18.45 3.65 1.81
C THR A 183 18.91 4.99 2.35
N GLY A 184 19.52 5.01 3.53
CA GLY A 184 19.98 6.24 4.17
C GLY A 184 20.40 6.04 5.62
N ASP A 185 20.94 7.12 6.20
CA ASP A 185 21.34 7.20 7.60
C ASP A 185 20.18 7.77 8.43
N LEU A 186 19.70 7.01 9.41
CA LEU A 186 18.62 7.43 10.31
C LEU A 186 18.97 8.73 11.05
N LEU A 187 20.24 8.95 11.38
CA LEU A 187 20.66 10.15 12.11
C LEU A 187 20.58 11.42 11.27
N LYS A 188 20.44 11.27 9.94
CA LYS A 188 20.22 12.36 8.98
C LYS A 188 18.76 12.43 8.49
N SER A 189 17.86 11.67 9.12
CA SER A 189 16.44 11.64 8.80
C SER A 189 15.76 12.99 8.98
N LYS A 190 14.73 13.25 8.17
CA LYS A 190 13.88 14.45 8.28
C LYS A 190 12.71 14.23 9.23
N GLU A 191 12.48 13.00 9.65
CA GLU A 191 11.43 12.60 10.56
C GLU A 191 11.60 13.28 11.92
N HIS A 192 10.50 13.62 12.55
CA HIS A 192 10.53 14.34 13.83
C HIS A 192 11.10 13.45 14.95
N ILE A 193 10.78 12.14 14.93
CA ILE A 193 11.20 11.20 15.97
C ILE A 193 12.22 10.20 15.41
N ILE A 194 13.36 10.05 16.10
CA ILE A 194 14.29 8.95 15.92
C ILE A 194 14.00 7.91 17.01
N GLY A 195 13.40 6.78 16.63
CA GLY A 195 13.14 5.67 17.54
C GLY A 195 14.29 4.65 17.54
N HIS A 196 14.72 4.22 18.73
CA HIS A 196 15.72 3.15 18.87
C HIS A 196 15.44 2.28 20.08
N GLN A 197 15.88 1.03 20.03
CA GLN A 197 15.77 0.11 21.14
C GLN A 197 16.81 0.44 22.21
N THR A 198 16.38 0.42 23.47
CA THR A 198 17.17 0.69 24.67
C THR A 198 17.01 -0.41 25.71
N ASN A 199 18.00 -0.51 26.60
CA ASN A 199 17.94 -1.38 27.77
C ASN A 199 17.34 -0.66 28.99
N CYS A 200 17.00 -1.44 30.00
CA CYS A 200 16.51 -0.90 31.27
C CYS A 200 17.66 -0.48 32.23
N LEU A 201 18.92 -0.65 31.84
CA LEU A 201 20.09 -0.42 32.71
C LEU A 201 20.62 1.02 32.67
N GLY A 202 20.10 1.86 31.77
CA GLY A 202 20.59 3.22 31.58
C GLY A 202 21.93 3.28 30.82
N ILE A 203 22.19 2.29 29.96
CA ILE A 203 23.44 2.18 29.19
C ILE A 203 23.18 2.46 27.71
N MET A 204 24.00 3.30 27.08
CA MET A 204 24.00 3.57 25.63
C MET A 204 25.44 3.48 25.10
N GLY A 205 25.97 2.25 25.05
CA GLY A 205 27.41 2.01 24.76
C GLY A 205 27.70 1.42 23.39
N GLY A 206 26.68 1.01 22.62
CA GLY A 206 26.88 0.31 21.36
C GLY A 206 25.85 0.67 20.28
N GLY A 207 26.17 0.30 19.04
CA GLY A 207 25.30 0.46 17.89
C GLY A 207 24.81 1.89 17.71
N ILE A 208 23.56 2.02 17.28
CA ILE A 208 22.93 3.32 17.05
C ILE A 208 22.69 4.11 18.34
N ALA A 209 22.49 3.44 19.48
CA ALA A 209 22.30 4.12 20.78
C ALA A 209 23.52 4.95 21.17
N ARG A 210 24.73 4.44 20.93
CA ARG A 210 25.97 5.20 21.14
C ARG A 210 26.03 6.43 20.23
N LEU A 211 25.70 6.26 18.95
CA LEU A 211 25.73 7.37 17.97
C LEU A 211 24.67 8.43 18.28
N ILE A 212 23.47 8.04 18.73
CA ILE A 212 22.43 8.95 19.19
C ILE A 212 22.92 9.75 20.41
N LYS A 213 23.57 9.09 21.38
CA LYS A 213 24.16 9.76 22.54
C LYS A 213 25.27 10.74 22.14
N GLU A 214 26.08 10.40 21.15
CA GLU A 214 27.14 11.29 20.64
C GLU A 214 26.54 12.52 19.91
N LEU A 215 25.47 12.32 19.14
CA LEU A 215 24.82 13.38 18.37
C LEU A 215 23.90 14.27 19.21
N TYR A 216 23.18 13.70 20.17
CA TYR A 216 22.22 14.37 21.04
C TYR A 216 22.52 14.06 22.52
N PRO A 217 23.65 14.51 23.08
CA PRO A 217 24.07 14.15 24.44
C PRO A 217 23.05 14.48 25.53
N GLU A 218 22.20 15.49 25.31
CA GLU A 218 21.13 15.91 26.21
C GLU A 218 20.07 14.83 26.48
N ILE A 219 19.89 13.86 25.57
CA ILE A 219 18.88 12.80 25.73
C ILE A 219 19.31 11.74 26.75
N PHE A 220 20.62 11.63 27.01
CA PHE A 220 21.16 10.51 27.79
C PHE A 220 20.81 10.65 29.27
N LYS A 221 20.86 11.86 29.83
CA LYS A 221 20.58 12.07 31.25
C LYS A 221 19.12 11.75 31.60
N PRO A 222 18.09 12.23 30.88
CA PRO A 222 16.70 11.84 31.11
C PRO A 222 16.44 10.33 30.99
N TYR A 223 17.07 9.67 30.02
CA TYR A 223 17.00 8.20 29.89
C TYR A 223 17.60 7.51 31.12
N GLN A 224 18.79 7.92 31.51
CA GLN A 224 19.51 7.32 32.61
C GLN A 224 18.78 7.52 33.94
N ASP A 225 18.23 8.71 34.17
CA ASP A 225 17.45 9.05 35.36
C ASP A 225 16.16 8.22 35.45
N LEU A 226 15.48 8.00 34.32
CA LEU A 226 14.32 7.11 34.28
C LEU A 226 14.71 5.67 34.66
N CYS A 227 15.80 5.14 34.08
CA CYS A 227 16.31 3.83 34.45
C CYS A 227 16.64 3.74 35.95
N PHE A 228 17.30 4.75 36.53
CA PHE A 228 17.61 4.78 37.95
C PHE A 228 16.35 4.87 38.83
N ALA A 229 15.38 5.70 38.48
CA ALA A 229 14.12 5.83 39.21
C ALA A 229 13.35 4.49 39.27
N HIS A 230 13.43 3.70 38.20
CA HIS A 230 12.88 2.35 38.13
C HIS A 230 13.85 1.26 38.63
N LYS A 231 14.90 1.64 39.36
CA LYS A 231 15.90 0.76 39.96
C LYS A 231 16.57 -0.19 38.95
N LYS A 232 16.69 0.26 37.70
CA LYS A 232 17.20 -0.52 36.54
C LYS A 232 16.49 -1.85 36.35
N SER A 233 15.24 -1.91 36.78
CA SER A 233 14.47 -3.15 36.79
C SER A 233 13.73 -3.35 35.47
N ARG A 234 13.18 -4.55 35.32
CA ARG A 234 12.33 -4.94 34.19
C ARG A 234 11.01 -4.17 34.09
N SER A 235 10.68 -3.32 35.07
CA SER A 235 9.43 -2.53 35.07
C SER A 235 9.33 -1.53 33.91
N LEU A 236 10.46 -1.21 33.25
CA LEU A 236 10.49 -0.33 32.10
C LEU A 236 10.23 -1.06 30.77
N LEU A 237 10.25 -2.40 30.76
CA LEU A 237 9.98 -3.15 29.54
C LEU A 237 8.60 -2.78 28.96
N GLY A 238 8.57 -2.57 27.65
CA GLY A 238 7.37 -2.14 26.95
C GLY A 238 7.03 -0.65 27.11
N GLU A 239 7.84 0.13 27.81
CA GLU A 239 7.72 1.57 27.86
C GLU A 239 8.37 2.27 26.66
N CYS A 240 7.91 3.48 26.38
CA CYS A 240 8.52 4.39 25.43
C CYS A 240 8.72 5.75 26.10
N GLN A 241 9.97 6.20 26.20
CA GLN A 241 10.29 7.54 26.65
C GLN A 241 10.62 8.43 25.46
N LEU A 242 9.80 9.44 25.20
CA LEU A 242 10.07 10.47 24.21
C LEU A 242 10.81 11.64 24.85
N VAL A 243 11.99 11.98 24.32
CA VAL A 243 12.83 13.08 24.82
C VAL A 243 13.06 14.07 23.68
N GLN A 244 12.80 15.35 23.93
CA GLN A 244 13.09 16.41 22.97
C GLN A 244 14.60 16.66 22.93
N THR A 245 15.16 16.81 21.73
CA THR A 245 16.55 17.24 21.58
C THR A 245 16.64 18.76 21.64
N ASN A 246 17.85 19.30 21.66
CA ASN A 246 18.07 20.76 21.56
C ASN A 246 17.68 21.30 20.16
N THR A 247 17.43 20.43 19.18
CA THR A 247 16.89 20.82 17.87
C THR A 247 15.38 20.89 17.97
N GLU A 248 14.81 22.07 17.70
CA GLU A 248 13.36 22.28 17.74
C GLU A 248 12.62 21.29 16.82
N GLY A 249 11.54 20.70 17.34
CA GLY A 249 10.74 19.71 16.62
C GLY A 249 11.38 18.34 16.43
N LYS A 250 12.60 18.10 16.95
CA LYS A 250 13.29 16.80 16.88
C LYS A 250 13.28 16.09 18.23
N TYR A 251 12.99 14.79 18.20
CA TYR A 251 12.85 13.95 19.39
C TYR A 251 13.59 12.62 19.21
N VAL A 252 14.01 12.04 20.33
CA VAL A 252 14.49 10.66 20.41
C VAL A 252 13.49 9.85 21.24
N ALA A 253 13.08 8.69 20.73
CA ALA A 253 12.24 7.75 21.46
C ALA A 253 13.08 6.55 21.93
N ASN A 254 13.26 6.43 23.24
CA ASN A 254 13.88 5.29 23.89
C ASN A 254 12.84 4.18 24.05
N LEU A 255 12.95 3.13 23.24
CA LEU A 255 12.03 1.99 23.22
C LEU A 255 12.62 0.90 24.13
N PHE A 256 11.99 0.64 25.28
CA PHE A 256 12.50 -0.32 26.25
C PHE A 256 12.12 -1.76 25.86
N GLY A 257 12.87 -2.31 24.90
CA GLY A 257 12.67 -3.65 24.34
C GLY A 257 13.65 -4.71 24.83
N GLN A 258 14.58 -4.36 25.73
CA GLN A 258 15.50 -5.30 26.36
C GLN A 258 15.76 -4.90 27.81
N HIS A 259 16.03 -5.87 28.68
CA HIS A 259 16.47 -5.58 30.05
C HIS A 259 17.99 -5.57 30.15
N GLU A 260 18.64 -6.67 29.76
CA GLU A 260 20.08 -6.87 29.84
C GLU A 260 20.82 -6.48 28.53
N ILE A 261 22.15 -6.60 28.54
CA ILE A 261 23.02 -6.40 27.38
C ILE A 261 23.96 -7.60 27.26
N SER A 262 23.89 -8.32 26.15
CA SER A 262 24.77 -9.43 25.82
C SER A 262 25.32 -9.29 24.40
N ARG A 263 26.47 -9.93 24.15
CA ARG A 263 27.03 -10.07 22.80
C ARG A 263 26.64 -11.37 22.11
N THR A 264 26.13 -12.35 22.86
CA THR A 264 25.90 -13.72 22.38
C THR A 264 24.46 -14.18 22.51
N ASN A 265 23.66 -13.54 23.38
CA ASN A 265 22.28 -13.93 23.63
C ASN A 265 21.32 -12.97 22.92
N GLN A 266 20.11 -13.46 22.65
CA GLN A 266 18.97 -12.60 22.32
C GLN A 266 18.51 -11.90 23.60
N GLU A 267 18.67 -10.59 23.65
CA GLU A 267 18.19 -9.73 24.73
C GLU A 267 16.90 -8.99 24.35
N THR A 268 16.60 -8.91 23.06
CA THR A 268 15.34 -8.34 22.59
C THR A 268 14.18 -9.22 23.01
N GLU A 269 13.29 -8.61 23.78
CA GLU A 269 12.02 -9.18 24.20
C GLU A 269 10.93 -8.69 23.24
N TYR A 270 10.58 -9.51 22.25
CA TYR A 270 9.74 -9.10 21.12
C TYR A 270 8.41 -8.47 21.52
N ASP A 271 7.71 -9.06 22.50
CA ASP A 271 6.42 -8.56 22.98
C ASP A 271 6.57 -7.20 23.67
N GLU A 272 7.68 -6.98 24.38
CA GLU A 272 7.98 -5.72 25.04
C GLU A 272 8.39 -4.65 24.02
N LEU A 273 9.20 -5.01 23.03
CA LEU A 273 9.51 -4.09 21.92
C LEU A 273 8.23 -3.69 21.16
N GLU A 274 7.30 -4.61 20.91
CA GLU A 274 6.01 -4.31 20.27
C GLU A 274 5.19 -3.32 21.10
N LYS A 275 5.09 -3.52 22.42
CA LYS A 275 4.40 -2.59 23.33
C LYS A 275 5.04 -1.20 23.30
N ALA A 276 6.37 -1.12 23.32
CA ALA A 276 7.09 0.15 23.25
C ALA A 276 6.84 0.86 21.90
N LEU A 277 6.88 0.13 20.79
CA LEU A 277 6.54 0.65 19.46
C LEU A 277 5.10 1.17 19.40
N PHE A 278 4.15 0.45 20.01
CA PHE A 278 2.76 0.88 20.05
C PHE A 278 2.61 2.21 20.79
N LYS A 279 3.26 2.37 21.95
CA LYS A 279 3.28 3.64 22.70
C LYS A 279 3.93 4.77 21.91
N LEU A 280 5.05 4.50 21.23
CA LEU A 280 5.67 5.46 20.31
C LEU A 280 4.65 5.92 19.25
N LYS A 281 3.98 4.97 18.59
CA LYS A 281 3.00 5.28 17.54
C LYS A 281 1.84 6.12 18.08
N GLU A 282 1.29 5.81 19.27
CA GLU A 282 0.22 6.61 19.88
C GLU A 282 0.66 8.05 20.14
N VAL A 283 1.83 8.24 20.76
CA VAL A 283 2.37 9.59 21.04
C VAL A 283 2.68 10.35 19.74
N ALA A 284 3.25 9.67 18.75
CA ALA A 284 3.54 10.24 17.44
C ALA A 284 2.25 10.70 16.73
N LYS A 285 1.20 9.87 16.78
CA LYS A 285 -0.12 10.15 16.20
C LYS A 285 -0.79 11.34 16.89
N GLU A 286 -0.81 11.35 18.23
CA GLU A 286 -1.36 12.45 19.03
C GLU A 286 -0.67 13.79 18.70
N LYS A 287 0.66 13.80 18.62
CA LYS A 287 1.45 14.99 18.36
C LYS A 287 1.65 15.31 16.86
N LYS A 288 1.10 14.49 15.97
CA LYS A 288 1.29 14.57 14.50
C LYS A 288 2.77 14.59 14.06
N LEU A 289 3.60 13.74 14.68
CA LEU A 289 5.06 13.66 14.45
C LEU A 289 5.45 12.43 13.63
N SER A 290 6.18 12.63 12.53
CA SER A 290 6.72 11.52 11.72
C SER A 290 7.81 10.72 12.44
N VAL A 291 7.88 9.41 12.16
CA VAL A 291 8.74 8.43 12.88
C VAL A 291 9.76 7.80 11.94
N GLY A 292 11.04 7.85 12.33
CA GLY A 292 12.13 7.11 11.71
C GLY A 292 12.66 6.01 12.64
N LEU A 293 12.87 4.81 12.11
CA LEU A 293 13.43 3.64 12.81
C LEU A 293 14.66 3.10 12.06
N PRO A 294 15.65 2.49 12.75
CA PRO A 294 16.77 1.85 12.09
C PRO A 294 16.37 0.49 11.52
N TRP A 295 16.93 0.15 10.36
CA TRP A 295 16.99 -1.25 9.92
C TRP A 295 17.78 -2.08 10.94
N GLN A 296 17.35 -3.32 11.20
CA GLN A 296 17.82 -4.16 12.32
C GLN A 296 17.56 -3.58 13.74
N LEU A 297 16.49 -2.79 13.92
CA LEU A 297 15.98 -2.48 15.26
C LEU A 297 15.82 -3.78 16.07
N GLY A 298 16.35 -3.82 17.29
CA GLY A 298 16.35 -5.00 18.16
C GLY A 298 17.09 -6.24 17.64
N SER A 299 17.61 -6.23 16.42
CA SER A 299 18.11 -7.46 15.76
C SER A 299 19.63 -7.49 15.61
N GLY A 300 20.29 -6.32 15.65
CA GLY A 300 21.74 -6.23 15.66
C GLY A 300 22.33 -6.67 17.00
N LEU A 301 22.78 -5.72 17.83
CA LEU A 301 23.35 -6.03 19.15
C LEU A 301 22.32 -6.57 20.17
N GLY A 302 21.02 -6.44 19.89
CA GLY A 302 19.97 -7.03 20.72
C GLY A 302 19.73 -8.53 20.47
N GLY A 303 20.32 -9.10 19.40
CA GLY A 303 20.27 -10.53 19.09
C GLY A 303 18.91 -11.06 18.64
N GLY A 304 17.92 -10.20 18.37
CA GLY A 304 16.62 -10.60 17.82
C GLY A 304 16.67 -10.98 16.33
N ASP A 305 15.63 -11.65 15.85
CA ASP A 305 15.38 -11.93 14.44
C ASP A 305 14.71 -10.72 13.79
N TRP A 306 15.33 -10.20 12.74
CA TRP A 306 14.83 -9.01 12.05
C TRP A 306 13.47 -9.24 11.38
N ASN A 307 13.17 -10.44 10.88
CA ASN A 307 11.86 -10.71 10.26
C ASN A 307 10.74 -10.66 11.31
N GLU A 308 11.01 -11.19 12.52
CA GLU A 308 10.09 -11.11 13.65
C GLU A 308 9.86 -9.66 14.07
N VAL A 309 10.94 -8.88 14.29
CA VAL A 309 10.81 -7.47 14.65
C VAL A 309 10.12 -6.66 13.56
N LYS A 310 10.46 -6.89 12.29
CA LYS A 310 9.86 -6.20 11.15
C LYS A 310 8.36 -6.46 11.05
N SER A 311 7.92 -7.71 11.23
CA SER A 311 6.50 -8.05 11.24
C SER A 311 5.73 -7.31 12.33
N ARG A 312 6.34 -7.12 13.51
CA ARG A 312 5.75 -6.37 14.62
C ARG A 312 5.72 -4.87 14.38
N ILE A 313 6.77 -4.30 13.79
CA ILE A 313 6.77 -2.90 13.34
C ILE A 313 5.64 -2.68 12.34
N GLU A 314 5.53 -3.53 11.33
CA GLU A 314 4.47 -3.47 10.30
C GLU A 314 3.07 -3.57 10.93
N LYS A 315 2.87 -4.50 11.87
CA LYS A 315 1.61 -4.64 12.63
C LYS A 315 1.27 -3.39 13.43
N VAL A 316 2.24 -2.81 14.15
CA VAL A 316 2.01 -1.63 15.00
C VAL A 316 1.72 -0.39 14.17
N PHE A 317 2.49 -0.15 13.11
CA PHE A 317 2.40 1.04 12.27
C PHE A 317 1.41 0.86 11.10
N ILE A 318 0.38 0.03 11.29
CA ILE A 318 -0.64 -0.21 10.27
C ILE A 318 -1.44 1.04 9.93
N ASP A 319 -1.70 1.87 10.93
CA ASP A 319 -2.53 3.07 10.87
C ASP A 319 -1.72 4.37 11.02
N TYR A 320 -0.39 4.31 10.97
CA TYR A 320 0.47 5.50 11.11
C TYR A 320 1.83 5.33 10.40
N PRO A 321 2.34 6.35 9.67
CA PRO A 321 3.59 6.23 8.92
C PRO A 321 4.85 6.11 9.78
N ALA A 322 5.72 5.19 9.35
CA ALA A 322 7.08 5.05 9.85
C ALA A 322 8.07 4.74 8.71
N THR A 323 9.26 5.33 8.78
CA THR A 323 10.34 5.11 7.81
C THR A 323 11.44 4.26 8.43
N ILE A 324 11.74 3.10 7.83
CA ILE A 324 12.90 2.27 8.18
C ILE A 324 14.10 2.70 7.34
N TYR A 325 15.18 3.10 8.01
CA TYR A 325 16.43 3.53 7.40
C TYR A 325 17.46 2.40 7.36
N LYS A 326 17.84 1.96 6.15
CA LYS A 326 18.92 0.99 5.92
C LYS A 326 20.15 1.72 5.36
N LEU A 327 21.30 1.59 6.03
CA LEU A 327 22.54 2.20 5.56
C LEU A 327 22.95 1.66 4.18
N PRO A 328 23.57 2.49 3.31
CA PRO A 328 24.17 2.02 2.07
C PRO A 328 25.16 0.87 2.31
N GLY A 329 25.04 -0.21 1.54
CA GLY A 329 25.96 -1.35 1.63
C GLY A 329 25.76 -2.26 2.85
N ALA A 330 24.79 -1.99 3.72
CA ALA A 330 24.40 -2.92 4.77
C ALA A 330 23.86 -4.21 4.11
N LYS A 331 24.47 -5.36 4.42
CA LYS A 331 24.03 -6.67 3.92
C LYS A 331 22.94 -7.19 4.83
#